data_AF-A0A7W9W945-F1
#
_entry.id   AF-A0A7W9W945-F1
#
_cell.length_a   1.000
_cell.length_b   1.000
_cell.length_c   1.000
_cell.angle_alpha   90.00
_cell.angle_beta   90.00
_cell.angle_gamma   90.00
#
_symmetry.space_group_name_H-M   'P 1'
#
loop_
_entity.id
_entity.type
_entity.pdbx_description
1 polymer ?
#
loop_
_entity_poly.entity_id
_entity_poly.type
_entity_poly.pdbx_seq_one_letter_code
_entity_poly.pdbx_strand_id
1 'polypeptide(L)'
;MSLFTHPRALWGSLVALSLLACPAARADINVVVDIDQIKCIDENDSLTKDEPYLIAVPFFIDGSTVKVGALSGNAGFAALPSSTVTVLKANKTQKNIKNEDDWCKEGSTWYSIPASTGQFKHTMKPISPDVIGPFSKKVALAGVIVAVVEEDGSTVQAANASRDAIVSTLKDQLTLAMFQQKFDIDAIRQKVTTQVKNAAISATVQNLTLAGIVDPDDLMGADADTWTYEQLEQAGAGGIPINMHFKNKDDGEYAIRGKVRIVQEVLPSQVTVKVTKVSAVGDFGESPDFYAKLSIAGNEKRTGTVEDKSMIEPNWTHTVTVGQDEEVPIVITLMESDTLKDDVVDINPNKSSGPVSVPLSNLPLVYNRVSGEIFHRDPISGERKKIGTKGQTITMKGKGSGETAEIRFTIQ
;
A
#
# COMPACT_ATOMS: atom_id res chain seq x y z
N MET A 1 7.10 -92.78 11.39
CA MET A 1 7.07 -91.51 10.64
C MET A 1 6.18 -90.56 11.41
N SER A 2 6.78 -89.65 12.19
CA SER A 2 6.07 -88.80 13.16
C SER A 2 5.97 -87.37 12.63
N LEU A 3 4.77 -86.81 12.75
CA LEU A 3 4.38 -85.44 12.42
C LEU A 3 5.07 -84.42 13.35
N PHE A 4 5.49 -83.29 12.78
CA PHE A 4 5.97 -82.10 13.49
C PHE A 4 4.81 -81.10 13.66
N THR A 5 4.64 -80.58 14.88
CA THR A 5 3.82 -79.40 15.19
C THR A 5 4.74 -78.21 15.47
N HIS A 6 4.40 -77.03 14.94
CA HIS A 6 5.03 -75.74 15.24
C HIS A 6 3.98 -74.80 15.87
N PRO A 7 4.34 -73.95 16.85
CA PRO A 7 3.45 -72.94 17.40
C PRO A 7 3.47 -71.66 16.54
N ARG A 8 2.29 -71.09 16.30
CA ARG A 8 2.11 -69.78 15.63
C ARG A 8 2.29 -68.65 16.65
N ALA A 9 3.18 -67.71 16.36
CA ALA A 9 3.28 -66.42 17.06
C ALA A 9 2.37 -65.38 16.37
N LEU A 10 1.46 -64.78 17.14
CA LEU A 10 0.62 -63.64 16.74
C LEU A 10 1.42 -62.34 16.93
N TRP A 11 1.73 -61.66 15.83
CA TRP A 11 2.20 -60.28 15.85
C TRP A 11 1.00 -59.35 15.64
N GLY A 12 0.63 -58.61 16.67
CA GLY A 12 -0.37 -57.54 16.58
C GLY A 12 0.26 -56.25 16.08
N SER A 13 -0.18 -55.74 14.94
CA SER A 13 0.19 -54.40 14.45
C SER A 13 -0.64 -53.35 15.18
N LEU A 14 0.02 -52.54 16.02
CA LEU A 14 -0.53 -51.26 16.50
C LEU A 14 -0.53 -50.28 15.33
N VAL A 15 -1.71 -49.94 14.81
CA VAL A 15 -1.89 -48.81 13.90
C VAL A 15 -1.93 -47.54 14.75
N ALA A 16 -0.86 -46.75 14.71
CA ALA A 16 -0.85 -45.43 15.33
C ALA A 16 -1.82 -44.52 14.56
N LEU A 17 -2.96 -44.22 15.17
CA LEU A 17 -3.93 -43.26 14.67
C LEU A 17 -3.31 -41.86 14.82
N SER A 18 -2.68 -41.35 13.76
CA SER A 18 -2.21 -39.96 13.73
C SER A 18 -3.42 -39.03 13.82
N LEU A 19 -3.60 -38.40 14.98
CA LEU A 19 -4.49 -37.26 15.17
C LEU A 19 -4.04 -36.17 14.19
N LEU A 20 -4.74 -36.06 13.06
CA LEU A 20 -4.59 -34.97 12.10
C LEU A 20 -4.94 -33.68 12.84
N ALA A 21 -3.92 -32.87 13.17
CA ALA A 21 -4.13 -31.55 13.71
C ALA A 21 -5.03 -30.76 12.74
N CYS A 22 -6.12 -30.21 13.26
CA CYS A 22 -6.97 -29.32 12.49
C CYS A 22 -6.09 -28.16 11.99
N PRO A 23 -6.01 -27.89 10.68
CA PRO A 23 -5.20 -26.78 10.18
C PRO A 23 -5.71 -25.50 10.85
N ALA A 24 -4.81 -24.77 11.52
CA ALA A 24 -5.16 -23.52 12.18
C ALA A 24 -5.89 -22.60 11.19
N ALA A 25 -6.99 -21.99 11.65
CA ALA A 25 -7.71 -21.00 10.87
C ALA A 25 -6.72 -19.91 10.44
N ARG A 26 -6.69 -19.61 9.14
CA ARG A 26 -5.81 -18.58 8.59
C ARG A 26 -6.23 -17.19 9.06
N ALA A 27 -5.27 -16.29 9.15
CA ALA A 27 -5.52 -14.89 9.49
C ALA A 27 -6.14 -14.12 8.31
N ASP A 28 -6.79 -13.00 8.59
CA ASP A 28 -7.15 -12.02 7.56
C ASP A 28 -5.87 -11.34 7.03
N ILE A 29 -5.84 -10.98 5.74
CA ILE A 29 -4.73 -10.22 5.15
C ILE A 29 -5.23 -8.89 4.60
N ASN A 30 -4.50 -7.80 4.86
CA ASN A 30 -4.82 -6.51 4.24
C ASN A 30 -4.06 -6.41 2.92
N VAL A 31 -4.80 -6.34 1.83
CA VAL A 31 -4.26 -6.26 0.47
C VAL A 31 -4.33 -4.83 -0.02
N VAL A 32 -3.22 -4.35 -0.59
CA VAL A 32 -3.16 -3.09 -1.32
C VAL A 32 -2.88 -3.40 -2.79
N VAL A 33 -3.80 -2.99 -3.65
CA VAL A 33 -3.59 -2.95 -5.11
C VAL A 33 -3.15 -1.54 -5.45
N ASP A 34 -1.97 -1.40 -6.03
CA ASP A 34 -1.33 -0.11 -6.33
C ASP A 34 -1.00 -0.07 -7.82
N ILE A 35 -1.70 0.77 -8.58
CA ILE A 35 -1.41 1.09 -9.97
C ILE A 35 -0.67 2.43 -9.96
N ASP A 36 0.65 2.40 -10.14
CA ASP A 36 1.52 3.51 -9.73
C ASP A 36 2.01 4.36 -10.90
N GLN A 37 2.14 3.78 -12.09
CA GLN A 37 2.67 4.49 -13.24
C GLN A 37 1.98 4.09 -14.55
N ILE A 38 1.86 5.06 -15.46
CA ILE A 38 1.48 4.84 -16.86
C ILE A 38 2.58 5.41 -17.76
N LYS A 39 2.69 4.86 -18.96
CA LYS A 39 3.59 5.31 -20.01
C LYS A 39 2.85 5.28 -21.34
N CYS A 40 2.87 6.39 -22.07
CA CYS A 40 2.57 6.40 -23.50
C CYS A 40 3.82 5.94 -24.26
N ILE A 41 3.65 4.89 -25.05
CA ILE A 41 4.69 4.30 -25.88
C ILE A 41 4.62 4.88 -27.29
N ASP A 42 3.41 5.04 -27.82
CA ASP A 42 3.10 5.54 -29.17
C ASP A 42 1.75 6.28 -29.09
N GLU A 43 1.68 7.55 -29.50
CA GLU A 43 0.41 8.33 -29.51
C GLU A 43 -0.39 8.05 -30.78
N ASN A 44 0.25 7.60 -31.87
CA ASN A 44 -0.32 7.36 -33.22
C ASN A 44 -1.11 8.53 -33.87
N ASP A 45 -1.57 9.53 -33.12
CA ASP A 45 -2.04 10.83 -33.60
C ASP A 45 -0.88 11.83 -33.58
N SER A 46 -0.71 12.55 -34.69
CA SER A 46 0.38 13.49 -34.90
C SER A 46 -0.01 14.95 -34.68
N LEU A 47 -1.30 15.23 -34.42
CA LEU A 47 -1.83 16.60 -34.43
C LEU A 47 -2.45 17.03 -33.09
N THR A 48 -2.93 16.11 -32.26
CA THR A 48 -3.48 16.36 -30.92
C THR A 48 -2.67 15.61 -29.87
N LYS A 49 -2.67 16.11 -28.63
CA LYS A 49 -1.97 15.46 -27.51
C LYS A 49 -2.96 14.52 -26.85
N ASP A 50 -2.60 13.25 -26.69
CA ASP A 50 -3.44 12.30 -25.97
C ASP A 50 -3.65 12.72 -24.52
N GLU A 51 -4.91 12.76 -24.09
CA GLU A 51 -5.32 13.05 -22.72
C GLU A 51 -5.83 11.76 -22.04
N PRO A 52 -4.97 10.76 -21.72
CA PRO A 52 -5.47 9.49 -21.19
C PRO A 52 -5.99 9.66 -19.75
N TYR A 53 -7.07 8.95 -19.46
CA TYR A 53 -7.54 8.68 -18.11
C TYR A 53 -7.67 7.17 -17.86
N LEU A 54 -7.63 6.79 -16.58
CA LEU A 54 -7.67 5.38 -16.16
C LEU A 54 -8.98 5.02 -15.48
N ILE A 55 -9.48 3.83 -15.80
CA ILE A 55 -10.51 3.19 -15.01
C ILE A 55 -9.92 1.92 -14.40
N ALA A 56 -9.50 2.00 -13.14
CA ALA A 56 -9.02 0.86 -12.37
C ALA A 56 -10.13 0.33 -11.44
N VAL A 57 -10.40 -0.97 -11.55
CA VAL A 57 -11.48 -1.66 -10.83
C VAL A 57 -10.92 -2.95 -10.22
N PRO A 58 -10.43 -2.90 -8.96
CA PRO A 58 -10.03 -4.10 -8.26
C PRO A 58 -11.24 -4.85 -7.71
N PHE A 59 -11.10 -6.16 -7.61
CA PHE A 59 -12.13 -7.06 -7.12
C PHE A 59 -11.56 -8.13 -6.19
N PHE A 60 -12.41 -8.64 -5.30
CA PHE A 60 -12.05 -9.61 -4.28
C PHE A 60 -13.17 -10.65 -4.11
N ILE A 61 -12.75 -11.92 -4.13
CA ILE A 61 -13.53 -13.12 -3.82
C ILE A 61 -12.83 -13.78 -2.63
N ASP A 62 -13.50 -13.82 -1.49
CA ASP A 62 -12.89 -14.13 -0.20
C ASP A 62 -13.94 -14.69 0.78
N GLY A 63 -13.54 -15.01 2.01
CA GLY A 63 -14.45 -15.57 3.02
C GLY A 63 -15.60 -14.65 3.44
N SER A 64 -15.52 -13.34 3.14
CA SER A 64 -16.62 -12.41 3.40
C SER A 64 -17.71 -12.50 2.32
N THR A 65 -17.32 -12.78 1.08
CA THR A 65 -18.16 -12.75 -0.12
C THR A 65 -18.65 -14.12 -0.56
N VAL A 66 -17.88 -15.18 -0.32
CA VAL A 66 -18.26 -16.57 -0.62
C VAL A 66 -19.08 -17.13 0.54
N LYS A 67 -20.31 -17.53 0.25
CA LYS A 67 -21.14 -18.34 1.16
C LYS A 67 -21.26 -19.72 0.55
N VAL A 68 -20.93 -20.78 1.28
CA VAL A 68 -21.17 -22.14 0.79
C VAL A 68 -22.32 -22.79 1.53
N GLY A 69 -22.99 -23.69 0.84
CA GLY A 69 -23.92 -24.64 1.45
C GLY A 69 -23.38 -26.04 1.26
N ALA A 70 -23.77 -26.94 2.15
CA ALA A 70 -23.63 -28.37 1.90
C ALA A 70 -24.47 -28.71 0.67
N LEU A 71 -23.86 -29.29 -0.37
CA LEU A 71 -24.65 -30.01 -1.37
C LEU A 71 -25.17 -31.29 -0.68
N SER A 72 -26.47 -31.55 -0.80
CA SER A 72 -27.04 -32.81 -0.34
C SER A 72 -26.45 -33.95 -1.19
N GLY A 73 -25.87 -34.97 -0.52
CA GLY A 73 -25.14 -36.06 -1.18
C GLY A 73 -23.68 -35.72 -1.45
N ASN A 74 -22.83 -36.73 -1.67
CA ASN A 74 -21.36 -36.65 -1.81
C ASN A 74 -20.84 -35.82 -3.02
N ALA A 75 -21.56 -34.80 -3.48
CA ALA A 75 -21.32 -34.05 -4.72
C ALA A 75 -20.46 -32.79 -4.57
N GLY A 76 -19.79 -32.59 -3.42
CA GLY A 76 -18.90 -31.46 -3.19
C GLY A 76 -19.59 -30.25 -2.54
N PHE A 77 -18.99 -29.08 -2.68
CA PHE A 77 -19.52 -27.81 -2.14
C PHE A 77 -19.88 -26.91 -3.32
N ALA A 78 -20.92 -26.08 -3.19
CA ALA A 78 -21.23 -25.03 -4.16
C ALA A 78 -21.39 -23.68 -3.46
N ALA A 79 -21.03 -22.61 -4.17
CA ALA A 79 -21.39 -21.26 -3.77
C ALA A 79 -22.92 -21.16 -3.69
N LEU A 80 -23.43 -20.59 -2.59
CA LEU A 80 -24.85 -20.29 -2.42
C LEU A 80 -25.25 -19.08 -3.26
N PRO A 81 -26.51 -18.99 -3.73
CA PRO A 81 -27.03 -17.85 -4.48
C PRO A 81 -26.77 -16.47 -3.84
N SER A 82 -26.53 -16.42 -2.53
CA SER A 82 -26.16 -15.22 -1.77
C SER A 82 -24.68 -14.86 -1.82
N SER A 83 -23.85 -15.65 -2.49
CA SER A 83 -22.44 -15.33 -2.71
C SER A 83 -22.33 -14.13 -3.64
N THR A 84 -21.37 -13.26 -3.36
CA THR A 84 -21.18 -12.00 -4.08
C THR A 84 -19.70 -11.79 -4.39
N VAL A 85 -19.36 -10.61 -4.90
CA VAL A 85 -17.99 -10.18 -5.16
C VAL A 85 -17.83 -8.75 -4.66
N THR A 86 -16.75 -8.49 -3.93
CA THR A 86 -16.39 -7.12 -3.56
C THR A 86 -15.70 -6.49 -4.75
N VAL A 87 -16.21 -5.36 -5.23
CA VAL A 87 -15.58 -4.58 -6.30
C VAL A 87 -15.40 -3.17 -5.79
N LEU A 88 -14.17 -2.67 -5.82
CA LEU A 88 -13.86 -1.28 -5.46
C LEU A 88 -13.77 -0.44 -6.72
N LYS A 89 -13.84 0.87 -6.53
CA LYS A 89 -13.81 1.82 -7.63
C LYS A 89 -13.09 3.10 -7.22
N ALA A 90 -12.38 3.71 -8.16
CA ALA A 90 -11.74 5.00 -7.93
C ALA A 90 -12.82 6.09 -7.78
N ASN A 91 -12.53 7.09 -6.95
CA ASN A 91 -13.42 8.23 -6.75
C ASN A 91 -13.45 9.17 -7.96
N LYS A 92 -12.36 9.22 -8.73
CA LYS A 92 -12.21 10.07 -9.91
C LYS A 92 -12.09 9.22 -11.17
N THR A 93 -12.91 9.51 -12.18
CA THR A 93 -12.99 8.75 -13.44
C THR A 93 -12.42 9.47 -14.65
N GLN A 94 -12.06 10.74 -14.53
CA GLN A 94 -11.53 11.58 -15.61
C GLN A 94 -10.44 12.50 -15.02
N LYS A 95 -9.50 13.02 -15.83
CA LYS A 95 -8.38 13.86 -15.36
C LYS A 95 -7.62 13.23 -14.19
N ASN A 96 -7.40 11.92 -14.22
CA ASN A 96 -7.03 11.16 -13.04
C ASN A 96 -5.61 10.57 -13.07
N ILE A 97 -4.77 11.02 -14.02
CA ILE A 97 -3.37 10.61 -14.18
C ILE A 97 -2.38 11.77 -13.89
N LYS A 98 -2.57 12.98 -14.42
CA LYS A 98 -1.75 14.18 -14.09
C LYS A 98 -2.46 15.46 -14.54
N ASN A 99 -1.92 16.64 -14.15
CA ASN A 99 -2.45 17.97 -14.48
C ASN A 99 -2.12 18.43 -15.91
N GLU A 100 -3.02 19.28 -16.42
CA GLU A 100 -3.35 19.66 -17.81
C GLU A 100 -2.21 20.21 -18.71
N ASP A 101 -0.99 20.39 -18.20
CA ASP A 101 0.11 21.05 -18.95
C ASP A 101 1.14 20.07 -19.54
N ASP A 102 1.15 18.80 -19.10
CA ASP A 102 2.19 17.82 -19.44
C ASP A 102 1.58 16.42 -19.59
N TRP A 103 0.61 16.34 -20.52
CA TRP A 103 0.01 15.10 -21.00
C TRP A 103 1.07 14.10 -21.48
N CYS A 104 0.64 12.85 -21.62
CA CYS A 104 1.50 11.67 -21.67
C CYS A 104 2.32 11.60 -22.97
N LYS A 105 3.41 12.37 -23.07
CA LYS A 105 4.27 12.45 -24.26
C LYS A 105 4.80 11.08 -24.66
N GLU A 106 4.70 10.78 -25.95
CA GLU A 106 5.37 9.65 -26.59
C GLU A 106 6.83 9.53 -26.10
N GLY A 107 7.25 8.31 -25.75
CA GLY A 107 8.66 8.02 -25.48
C GLY A 107 8.89 7.18 -24.23
N SER A 108 9.95 7.48 -23.47
CA SER A 108 10.45 6.60 -22.39
C SER A 108 9.98 6.96 -20.98
N THR A 109 9.21 8.02 -20.81
CA THR A 109 8.90 8.58 -19.48
C THR A 109 7.70 7.87 -18.84
N TRP A 110 7.85 7.49 -17.57
CA TRP A 110 6.74 7.01 -16.75
C TRP A 110 6.12 8.17 -15.99
N TYR A 111 4.80 8.28 -16.07
CA TYR A 111 3.99 9.25 -15.37
C TYR A 111 3.37 8.62 -14.12
N SER A 112 3.51 9.27 -12.98
CA SER A 112 2.92 8.78 -11.72
C SER A 112 1.41 8.89 -11.73
N ILE A 113 0.73 7.84 -11.28
CA ILE A 113 -0.72 7.82 -11.07
C ILE A 113 -1.01 8.21 -9.61
N PRO A 114 -1.89 9.19 -9.35
CA PRO A 114 -2.29 9.56 -8.00
C PRO A 114 -2.92 8.40 -7.23
N ALA A 115 -2.67 8.33 -5.92
CA ALA A 115 -3.27 7.31 -5.05
C ALA A 115 -4.81 7.30 -5.08
N SER A 116 -5.47 8.44 -5.34
CA SER A 116 -6.93 8.54 -5.52
C SER A 116 -7.48 7.76 -6.72
N THR A 117 -6.60 7.40 -7.65
CA THR A 117 -6.90 6.68 -8.91
C THR A 117 -6.37 5.26 -8.84
N GLY A 118 -5.12 5.10 -8.40
CA GLY A 118 -4.38 3.85 -8.51
C GLY A 118 -4.31 2.98 -7.25
N GLN A 119 -4.59 3.54 -6.06
CA GLN A 119 -4.39 2.80 -4.81
C GLN A 119 -5.71 2.38 -4.16
N PHE A 120 -5.82 1.08 -3.91
CA PHE A 120 -7.00 0.45 -3.34
C PHE A 120 -6.62 -0.48 -2.18
N LYS A 121 -7.41 -0.50 -1.12
CA LYS A 121 -7.16 -1.31 0.08
C LYS A 121 -8.37 -2.17 0.38
N HIS A 122 -8.15 -3.45 0.71
CA HIS A 122 -9.19 -4.39 1.12
C HIS A 122 -8.65 -5.42 2.11
N THR A 123 -9.43 -5.81 3.10
CA THR A 123 -9.09 -6.91 4.01
C THR A 123 -9.67 -8.21 3.46
N MET A 124 -8.82 -9.06 2.89
CA MET A 124 -9.22 -10.38 2.41
C MET A 124 -9.32 -11.37 3.56
N LYS A 125 -10.48 -12.01 3.66
CA LYS A 125 -10.71 -13.12 4.60
C LYS A 125 -10.43 -14.46 3.93
N PRO A 126 -9.76 -15.41 4.56
CA PRO A 126 -9.64 -16.75 4.01
C PRO A 126 -11.03 -17.40 3.91
N ILE A 127 -11.29 -18.11 2.83
CA ILE A 127 -12.50 -18.95 2.73
C ILE A 127 -12.26 -20.19 3.60
N SER A 128 -13.18 -20.49 4.53
CA SER A 128 -12.98 -21.54 5.52
C SER A 128 -12.64 -22.90 4.87
N PRO A 129 -11.63 -23.64 5.35
CA PRO A 129 -11.31 -24.97 4.85
C PRO A 129 -12.41 -26.00 5.14
N ASP A 130 -13.22 -25.81 6.18
CA ASP A 130 -14.38 -26.67 6.51
C ASP A 130 -15.44 -26.68 5.40
N VAL A 131 -15.33 -25.71 4.49
CA VAL A 131 -16.31 -25.31 3.50
C VAL A 131 -15.93 -25.74 2.08
N ILE A 132 -14.65 -25.98 1.79
CA ILE A 132 -14.15 -26.35 0.44
C ILE A 132 -12.94 -27.29 0.45
N GLY A 133 -12.56 -27.79 1.64
CA GLY A 133 -11.42 -28.68 1.80
C GLY A 133 -10.08 -28.04 1.37
N PRO A 134 -9.15 -28.80 0.76
CA PRO A 134 -7.81 -28.32 0.43
C PRO A 134 -7.78 -27.22 -0.65
N PHE A 135 -8.90 -26.96 -1.33
CA PHE A 135 -9.00 -25.92 -2.35
C PHE A 135 -9.15 -24.50 -1.78
N SER A 136 -9.36 -24.34 -0.46
CA SER A 136 -9.50 -23.03 0.20
C SER A 136 -8.41 -22.01 -0.13
N LYS A 137 -7.16 -22.46 -0.36
CA LYS A 137 -6.03 -21.58 -0.72
C LYS A 137 -6.17 -20.97 -2.11
N LYS A 138 -6.77 -21.71 -3.04
CA LYS A 138 -6.83 -21.40 -4.47
C LYS A 138 -8.10 -20.65 -4.86
N VAL A 139 -9.12 -20.66 -4.00
CA VAL A 139 -10.45 -20.10 -4.32
C VAL A 139 -10.57 -18.64 -3.89
N ALA A 140 -9.85 -18.22 -2.85
CA ALA A 140 -9.77 -16.79 -2.52
C ALA A 140 -8.89 -16.07 -3.55
N LEU A 141 -9.49 -15.09 -4.22
CA LEU A 141 -8.94 -14.42 -5.41
C LEU A 141 -9.03 -12.90 -5.24
N ALA A 142 -7.92 -12.21 -5.45
CA ALA A 142 -7.91 -10.79 -5.75
C ALA A 142 -7.64 -10.60 -7.24
N GLY A 143 -8.07 -9.48 -7.80
CA GLY A 143 -7.67 -9.08 -9.13
C GLY A 143 -7.91 -7.62 -9.38
N VAL A 144 -7.45 -7.15 -10.53
CA VAL A 144 -7.68 -5.81 -11.02
C VAL A 144 -7.94 -5.83 -12.50
N ILE A 145 -8.90 -5.02 -12.94
CA ILE A 145 -9.08 -4.67 -14.34
C ILE A 145 -8.72 -3.20 -14.47
N VAL A 146 -7.90 -2.89 -15.47
CA VAL A 146 -7.53 -1.53 -15.81
C VAL A 146 -7.89 -1.27 -17.26
N ALA A 147 -8.59 -0.17 -17.50
CA ALA A 147 -8.84 0.36 -18.83
C ALA A 147 -8.16 1.72 -18.99
N VAL A 148 -7.54 1.93 -20.15
CA VAL A 148 -7.01 3.22 -20.60
C VAL A 148 -8.01 3.80 -21.58
N VAL A 149 -8.44 5.03 -21.35
CA VAL A 149 -9.45 5.72 -22.15
C VAL A 149 -8.95 7.11 -22.48
N GLU A 150 -9.23 7.61 -23.68
CA GLU A 150 -8.93 8.96 -24.13
C GLU A 150 -9.98 9.97 -23.63
N GLU A 151 -9.57 11.19 -23.27
CA GLU A 151 -10.45 12.22 -22.74
C GLU A 151 -11.13 13.08 -23.82
N ASP A 152 -10.75 12.97 -25.10
CA ASP A 152 -11.16 13.88 -26.18
C ASP A 152 -12.68 13.93 -26.39
N GLY A 153 -13.32 14.96 -25.82
CA GLY A 153 -14.78 15.12 -25.84
C GLY A 153 -15.54 14.22 -24.86
N SER A 154 -14.85 13.35 -24.12
CA SER A 154 -15.42 12.47 -23.10
C SER A 154 -15.88 13.28 -21.87
N THR A 155 -17.19 13.22 -21.58
CA THR A 155 -17.75 13.87 -20.38
C THR A 155 -17.49 13.05 -19.12
N VAL A 156 -17.47 13.72 -17.95
CA VAL A 156 -17.41 13.05 -16.64
C VAL A 156 -18.50 11.99 -16.49
N GLN A 157 -19.68 12.24 -17.07
CA GLN A 157 -20.82 11.33 -17.07
C GLN A 157 -20.53 10.06 -17.88
N ALA A 158 -19.93 10.19 -19.07
CA ALA A 158 -19.52 9.05 -19.89
C ALA A 158 -18.47 8.20 -19.16
N ALA A 159 -17.43 8.83 -18.60
CA ALA A 159 -16.40 8.14 -17.84
C ALA A 159 -16.97 7.38 -16.62
N ASN A 160 -17.94 7.97 -15.91
CA ASN A 160 -18.64 7.30 -14.82
C ASN A 160 -19.49 6.12 -15.30
N ALA A 161 -20.20 6.26 -16.42
CA ALA A 161 -21.00 5.18 -17.01
C ALA A 161 -20.14 3.99 -17.43
N SER A 162 -18.99 4.24 -18.08
CA SER A 162 -18.01 3.21 -18.44
C SER A 162 -17.51 2.45 -17.21
N ARG A 163 -17.13 3.16 -16.14
CA ARG A 163 -16.75 2.53 -14.87
C ARG A 163 -17.87 1.67 -14.28
N ASP A 164 -19.09 2.20 -14.23
CA ASP A 164 -20.20 1.50 -13.60
C ASP A 164 -20.59 0.24 -14.41
N ALA A 165 -20.44 0.27 -15.74
CA ALA A 165 -20.61 -0.91 -16.59
C ALA A 165 -19.50 -1.96 -16.41
N ILE A 166 -18.23 -1.54 -16.24
CA ILE A 166 -17.14 -2.44 -15.84
C ILE A 166 -17.53 -3.14 -14.53
N VAL A 167 -17.90 -2.37 -13.52
CA VAL A 167 -18.24 -2.88 -12.18
C VAL A 167 -19.40 -3.86 -12.25
N SER A 168 -20.48 -3.52 -12.97
CA SER A 168 -21.65 -4.40 -13.10
C SER A 168 -21.31 -5.70 -13.82
N THR A 169 -20.66 -5.61 -14.98
CA THR A 169 -20.27 -6.78 -15.77
C THR A 169 -19.34 -7.70 -15.00
N LEU A 170 -18.35 -7.12 -14.32
CA LEU A 170 -17.38 -7.86 -13.54
C LEU A 170 -18.06 -8.61 -12.38
N LYS A 171 -18.98 -7.94 -11.66
CA LYS A 171 -19.77 -8.59 -10.61
C LYS A 171 -20.57 -9.78 -11.16
N ASP A 172 -21.27 -9.59 -12.28
CA ASP A 172 -22.11 -10.64 -12.87
C ASP A 172 -21.29 -11.84 -13.34
N GLN A 173 -20.19 -11.59 -14.07
CA GLN A 173 -19.35 -12.66 -14.61
C GLN A 173 -18.59 -13.41 -13.52
N LEU A 174 -18.05 -12.71 -12.52
CA LEU A 174 -17.36 -13.36 -11.41
C LEU A 174 -18.33 -14.14 -10.52
N THR A 175 -19.52 -13.59 -10.26
CA THR A 175 -20.57 -14.30 -9.52
C THR A 175 -20.99 -15.57 -10.26
N LEU A 176 -21.19 -15.51 -11.58
CA LEU A 176 -21.48 -16.69 -12.40
C LEU A 176 -20.33 -17.71 -12.38
N ALA A 177 -19.08 -17.25 -12.52
CA ALA A 177 -17.89 -18.11 -12.48
C ALA A 177 -17.74 -18.82 -11.12
N MET A 178 -18.06 -18.14 -10.02
CA MET A 178 -18.11 -18.72 -8.68
C MET A 178 -19.14 -19.85 -8.59
N PHE A 179 -20.34 -19.67 -9.15
CA PHE A 179 -21.37 -20.72 -9.18
C PHE A 179 -20.97 -21.92 -10.01
N GLN A 180 -20.34 -21.68 -11.15
CA GLN A 180 -19.87 -22.74 -12.05
C GLN A 180 -18.57 -23.39 -11.57
N GLN A 181 -17.91 -22.82 -10.55
CA GLN A 181 -16.58 -23.21 -10.08
C GLN A 181 -15.55 -23.25 -11.21
N LYS A 182 -15.74 -22.40 -12.22
CA LYS A 182 -14.89 -22.31 -13.39
C LYS A 182 -14.53 -20.84 -13.59
N PHE A 183 -13.34 -20.50 -13.12
CA PHE A 183 -12.75 -19.18 -13.32
C PHE A 183 -11.97 -19.18 -14.62
N ASP A 184 -12.67 -18.86 -15.71
CA ASP A 184 -12.04 -18.57 -17.00
C ASP A 184 -11.75 -17.07 -17.05
N ILE A 185 -10.61 -16.68 -16.46
CA ILE A 185 -10.23 -15.27 -16.32
C ILE A 185 -10.08 -14.60 -17.69
N ASP A 186 -9.63 -15.33 -18.71
CA ASP A 186 -9.57 -14.83 -20.08
C ASP A 186 -10.95 -14.52 -20.65
N ALA A 187 -11.92 -15.41 -20.47
CA ALA A 187 -13.29 -15.16 -20.90
C ALA A 187 -13.94 -14.01 -20.12
N ILE A 188 -13.67 -13.90 -18.81
CA ILE A 188 -14.13 -12.77 -17.98
C ILE A 188 -13.52 -11.46 -18.51
N ARG A 189 -12.20 -11.44 -18.75
CA ARG A 189 -11.48 -10.28 -19.30
C ARG A 189 -12.08 -9.85 -20.64
N GLN A 190 -12.24 -10.77 -21.59
CA GLN A 190 -12.83 -10.47 -22.91
C GLN A 190 -14.25 -9.90 -22.79
N LYS A 191 -15.09 -10.48 -21.93
CA LYS A 191 -16.45 -9.96 -21.70
C LYS A 191 -16.45 -8.59 -21.06
N VAL A 192 -15.59 -8.34 -20.08
CA VAL A 192 -15.45 -7.03 -19.47
C VAL A 192 -15.00 -6.03 -20.53
N THR A 193 -13.93 -6.28 -21.28
CA THR A 193 -13.46 -5.43 -22.37
C THR A 193 -14.58 -5.10 -23.36
N THR A 194 -15.35 -6.11 -23.77
CA THR A 194 -16.50 -5.93 -24.69
C THR A 194 -17.58 -5.03 -24.08
N GLN A 195 -17.94 -5.23 -22.81
CA GLN A 195 -18.97 -4.44 -22.14
C GLN A 195 -18.50 -3.02 -21.81
N VAL A 196 -17.21 -2.81 -21.52
CA VAL A 196 -16.63 -1.47 -21.37
C VAL A 196 -16.81 -0.70 -22.67
N LYS A 197 -16.39 -1.28 -23.80
CA LYS A 197 -16.57 -0.69 -25.13
C LYS A 197 -18.04 -0.35 -25.36
N ASN A 198 -18.93 -1.32 -25.18
CA ASN A 198 -20.36 -1.11 -25.41
C ASN A 198 -20.98 -0.03 -24.52
N ALA A 199 -20.56 0.07 -23.26
CA ALA A 199 -21.07 1.05 -22.31
C ALA A 199 -20.54 2.46 -22.57
N ALA A 200 -19.25 2.57 -22.91
CA ALA A 200 -18.65 3.82 -23.36
C ALA A 200 -19.41 4.34 -24.58
N ILE A 201 -19.55 3.49 -25.61
CA ILE A 201 -20.34 3.79 -26.82
C ILE A 201 -21.77 4.20 -26.46
N SER A 202 -22.47 3.43 -25.60
CA SER A 202 -23.88 3.71 -25.26
C SER A 202 -24.07 5.03 -24.50
N ALA A 203 -23.17 5.35 -23.56
CA ALA A 203 -23.22 6.59 -22.80
C ALA A 203 -22.88 7.80 -23.68
N THR A 204 -21.98 7.63 -24.65
CA THR A 204 -21.64 8.63 -25.66
C THR A 204 -22.81 8.86 -26.63
N VAL A 205 -23.42 7.80 -27.18
CA VAL A 205 -24.57 7.87 -28.10
C VAL A 205 -25.80 8.52 -27.45
N GLN A 206 -26.06 8.26 -26.17
CA GLN A 206 -27.18 8.89 -25.45
C GLN A 206 -27.00 10.42 -25.30
N ASN A 207 -25.76 10.89 -25.14
CA ASN A 207 -25.44 12.33 -25.02
C ASN A 207 -25.21 13.02 -26.37
N LEU A 208 -24.89 12.28 -27.43
CA LEU A 208 -24.73 12.77 -28.81
C LEU A 208 -26.04 13.21 -29.48
N THR A 209 -27.20 13.04 -28.83
CA THR A 209 -28.44 13.66 -29.30
C THR A 209 -28.46 15.19 -29.13
N LEU A 210 -27.48 15.81 -28.46
CA LEU A 210 -27.44 17.28 -28.28
C LEU A 210 -26.15 18.01 -28.74
N ALA A 211 -25.02 17.35 -28.97
CA ALA A 211 -23.78 18.04 -29.34
C ALA A 211 -22.88 17.14 -30.20
N GLY A 212 -23.15 17.07 -31.51
CA GLY A 212 -22.31 16.32 -32.45
C GLY A 212 -20.82 16.66 -32.25
N ILE A 213 -19.97 15.63 -32.42
CA ILE A 213 -18.52 15.56 -32.13
C ILE A 213 -18.22 14.93 -30.76
N VAL A 214 -18.37 13.61 -30.65
CA VAL A 214 -17.62 12.74 -29.71
C VAL A 214 -17.46 11.40 -30.44
N ASP A 215 -16.21 10.99 -30.66
CA ASP A 215 -15.90 9.74 -31.37
C ASP A 215 -15.97 8.57 -30.37
N PRO A 216 -16.77 7.51 -30.60
CA PRO A 216 -16.78 6.31 -29.77
C PRO A 216 -15.45 5.50 -29.73
N ASP A 217 -14.38 5.98 -30.36
CA ASP A 217 -13.08 5.33 -30.48
C ASP A 217 -12.16 5.46 -29.23
N ASP A 218 -12.53 6.22 -28.20
CA ASP A 218 -11.68 6.53 -27.03
C ASP A 218 -11.18 5.35 -26.15
N LEU A 219 -11.52 4.07 -26.40
CA LEU A 219 -10.96 2.95 -25.61
C LEU A 219 -9.65 2.41 -26.21
N MET A 220 -8.54 2.93 -25.69
CA MET A 220 -7.18 2.48 -25.98
C MET A 220 -6.93 1.00 -25.65
N GLY A 221 -7.54 0.51 -24.56
CA GLY A 221 -7.50 -0.90 -24.22
C GLY A 221 -7.92 -1.22 -22.80
N ALA A 222 -8.07 -2.51 -22.51
CA ALA A 222 -8.30 -3.02 -21.17
C ALA A 222 -7.56 -4.35 -20.95
N ASP A 223 -7.01 -4.53 -19.75
CA ASP A 223 -6.29 -5.73 -19.34
C ASP A 223 -6.60 -6.04 -17.88
N ALA A 224 -6.28 -7.27 -17.46
CA ALA A 224 -6.59 -7.77 -16.14
C ALA A 224 -5.48 -8.64 -15.59
N ASP A 225 -5.30 -8.59 -14.27
CA ASP A 225 -4.41 -9.50 -13.55
C ASP A 225 -5.11 -10.03 -12.29
N THR A 226 -4.74 -11.23 -11.86
CA THR A 226 -5.38 -11.93 -10.75
C THR A 226 -4.39 -12.71 -9.91
N TRP A 227 -4.65 -12.76 -8.61
CA TRP A 227 -3.76 -13.38 -7.63
C TRP A 227 -4.57 -14.14 -6.59
N THR A 228 -4.15 -15.37 -6.33
CA THR A 228 -4.69 -16.17 -5.24
C THR A 228 -4.19 -15.64 -3.89
N TYR A 229 -4.95 -15.91 -2.84
CA TYR A 229 -4.54 -15.62 -1.47
C TYR A 229 -3.15 -16.19 -1.15
N GLU A 230 -2.84 -17.41 -1.61
CA GLU A 230 -1.54 -18.05 -1.39
C GLU A 230 -0.38 -17.30 -2.08
N GLN A 231 -0.58 -16.81 -3.31
CA GLN A 231 0.44 -15.98 -3.99
C GLN A 231 0.69 -14.68 -3.23
N LEU A 232 -0.37 -14.04 -2.73
CA LEU A 232 -0.26 -12.82 -1.94
C LEU A 232 0.47 -13.08 -0.60
N GLU A 233 0.14 -14.17 0.08
CA GLU A 233 0.78 -14.60 1.33
C GLU A 233 2.27 -14.86 1.14
N GLN A 234 2.64 -15.56 0.05
CA GLN A 234 4.03 -15.83 -0.30
C GLN A 234 4.81 -14.57 -0.69
N ALA A 235 4.18 -13.63 -1.39
CA ALA A 235 4.80 -12.37 -1.80
C ALA A 235 4.96 -11.38 -0.62
N GLY A 236 4.07 -11.44 0.36
CA GLY A 236 4.09 -10.61 1.56
C GLY A 236 4.11 -9.11 1.25
N ALA A 237 4.94 -8.37 1.98
CA ALA A 237 5.11 -6.93 1.80
C ALA A 237 5.87 -6.55 0.51
N GLY A 238 6.66 -7.49 -0.06
CA GLY A 238 7.37 -7.29 -1.32
C GLY A 238 6.42 -7.17 -2.51
N GLY A 239 5.29 -7.88 -2.45
CA GLY A 239 4.22 -7.82 -3.43
C GLY A 239 4.51 -8.55 -4.74
N ILE A 240 3.52 -8.56 -5.61
CA ILE A 240 3.55 -9.12 -6.96
C ILE A 240 3.46 -7.95 -7.94
N PRO A 241 4.38 -7.82 -8.90
CA PRO A 241 4.35 -6.71 -9.86
C PRO A 241 3.15 -6.82 -10.80
N ILE A 242 2.54 -5.68 -11.10
CA ILE A 242 1.49 -5.54 -12.12
C ILE A 242 2.16 -4.92 -13.35
N ASN A 243 2.05 -5.58 -14.50
CA ASN A 243 2.54 -5.06 -15.77
C ASN A 243 1.46 -5.29 -16.82
N MET A 244 0.86 -4.22 -17.31
CA MET A 244 -0.19 -4.27 -18.33
C MET A 244 0.26 -3.51 -19.56
N HIS A 245 -0.18 -4.00 -20.72
CA HIS A 245 0.17 -3.43 -22.01
C HIS A 245 -1.06 -3.33 -22.90
N PHE A 246 -1.30 -2.16 -23.45
CA PHE A 246 -2.46 -1.82 -24.26
C PHE A 246 -1.95 -1.34 -25.61
N LYS A 247 -2.41 -1.95 -26.68
CA LYS A 247 -2.06 -1.54 -28.04
C LYS A 247 -3.34 -1.44 -28.85
N ASN A 248 -3.70 -0.22 -29.21
CA ASN A 248 -4.67 0.05 -30.24
C ASN A 248 -3.91 0.40 -31.53
N LYS A 249 -4.32 -0.21 -32.65
CA LYS A 249 -3.65 0.04 -33.94
C LYS A 249 -3.94 1.43 -34.50
N ASP A 250 -5.03 2.04 -34.06
CA ASP A 250 -5.48 3.33 -34.57
C ASP A 250 -5.17 4.45 -33.56
N ASP A 251 -5.10 4.13 -32.25
CA ASP A 251 -5.14 5.13 -31.17
C ASP A 251 -3.93 5.05 -30.21
N GLY A 252 -2.90 4.28 -30.55
CA GLY A 252 -1.63 4.28 -29.80
C GLY A 252 -1.40 3.10 -28.84
N GLU A 253 -0.28 3.18 -28.13
CA GLU A 253 0.28 2.11 -27.30
C GLU A 253 0.62 2.64 -25.90
N TYR A 254 0.16 1.92 -24.88
CA TYR A 254 0.30 2.31 -23.48
C TYR A 254 0.81 1.14 -22.63
N ALA A 255 1.56 1.46 -21.59
CA ALA A 255 1.94 0.51 -20.56
C ALA A 255 1.60 1.04 -19.17
N ILE A 256 1.20 0.12 -18.29
CA ILE A 256 0.93 0.41 -16.88
C ILE A 256 1.80 -0.47 -16.01
N ARG A 257 2.27 0.12 -14.91
CA ARG A 257 2.96 -0.58 -13.83
C ARG A 257 2.23 -0.38 -12.51
N GLY A 258 2.52 -1.32 -11.63
CA GLY A 258 1.98 -1.33 -10.28
C GLY A 258 2.48 -2.53 -9.49
N LYS A 259 1.85 -2.75 -8.35
CA LYS A 259 2.04 -3.94 -7.53
C LYS A 259 0.81 -4.21 -6.68
N VAL A 260 0.54 -5.49 -6.44
CA VAL A 260 -0.34 -5.91 -5.34
C VAL A 260 0.52 -6.41 -4.18
N ARG A 261 0.19 -6.05 -2.94
CA ARG A 261 0.98 -6.48 -1.77
C ARG A 261 0.11 -6.67 -0.55
N ILE A 262 0.59 -7.50 0.38
CA ILE A 262 0.02 -7.53 1.73
C ILE A 262 0.65 -6.39 2.53
N VAL A 263 -0.17 -5.61 3.20
CA VAL A 263 0.26 -4.70 4.25
C VAL A 263 -0.05 -5.31 5.59
N GLN A 264 0.95 -5.35 6.47
CA GLN A 264 0.67 -5.69 7.85
C GLN A 264 -0.13 -4.53 8.45
N GLU A 265 -1.25 -4.82 9.08
CA GLU A 265 -1.94 -3.77 9.84
C GLU A 265 -1.01 -3.30 10.93
N VAL A 266 -0.60 -2.04 10.86
CA VAL A 266 0.13 -1.44 11.96
C VAL A 266 -0.92 -1.06 12.97
N LEU A 267 -1.24 -1.97 13.90
CA LEU A 267 -2.17 -1.69 14.98
C LEU A 267 -1.75 -0.40 15.70
N PRO A 268 -2.68 0.47 16.14
CA PRO A 268 -2.33 1.61 16.95
C PRO A 268 -1.40 1.20 18.09
N SER A 269 -0.24 1.82 18.17
CA SER A 269 0.77 1.50 19.17
C SER A 269 1.33 2.76 19.77
N GLN A 270 1.83 2.64 20.98
CA GLN A 270 2.62 3.71 21.57
C GLN A 270 3.96 3.79 20.84
N VAL A 271 4.35 5.02 20.50
CA VAL A 271 5.71 5.37 20.11
C VAL A 271 6.28 6.22 21.23
N THR A 272 7.46 5.84 21.72
CA THR A 272 8.14 6.54 22.81
C THR A 272 9.49 7.05 22.32
N VAL A 273 9.74 8.35 22.50
CA VAL A 273 11.06 8.96 22.32
C VAL A 273 11.62 9.28 23.70
N LYS A 274 12.84 8.77 23.98
CA LYS A 274 13.55 9.04 25.23
C LYS A 274 14.93 9.64 24.95
N VAL A 275 15.17 10.86 25.42
CA VAL A 275 16.49 11.50 25.42
C VAL A 275 17.18 11.18 26.74
N THR A 276 18.32 10.51 26.66
CA THR A 276 19.05 9.95 27.82
C THR A 276 20.27 10.77 28.20
N LYS A 277 20.87 11.46 27.23
CA LYS A 277 22.07 12.28 27.46
C LYS A 277 22.08 13.48 26.52
N VAL A 278 22.55 14.61 27.04
CA VAL A 278 22.94 15.80 26.27
C VAL A 278 24.36 16.18 26.72
N SER A 279 25.22 16.48 25.76
CA SER A 279 26.59 16.96 25.99
C SER A 279 26.83 18.15 25.08
N ALA A 280 26.80 19.34 25.65
CA ALA A 280 27.04 20.59 24.96
C ALA A 280 28.51 20.70 24.52
N VAL A 281 28.72 21.23 23.31
CA VAL A 281 30.04 21.52 22.73
C VAL A 281 29.96 22.91 22.11
N GLY A 282 30.49 23.90 22.81
CA GLY A 282 30.42 25.31 22.42
C GLY A 282 30.54 26.24 23.63
N ASP A 283 30.44 27.53 23.36
CA ASP A 283 30.32 28.57 24.38
C ASP A 283 28.84 28.82 24.64
N PHE A 284 28.30 28.17 25.68
CA PHE A 284 26.92 28.37 26.15
C PHE A 284 26.93 29.19 27.46
N GLY A 285 27.97 29.97 27.71
CA GLY A 285 28.19 30.62 29.00
C GLY A 285 28.52 29.65 30.14
N GLU A 286 28.47 30.16 31.37
CA GLU A 286 28.87 29.41 32.58
C GLU A 286 27.81 28.39 33.04
N SER A 287 26.55 28.59 32.64
CA SER A 287 25.38 27.95 33.24
C SER A 287 24.29 27.66 32.20
N PRO A 288 24.50 26.72 31.26
CA PRO A 288 23.46 26.42 30.28
C PRO A 288 22.33 25.59 30.88
N ASP A 289 21.09 25.96 30.54
CA ASP A 289 19.86 25.36 31.03
C ASP A 289 19.12 24.63 29.90
N PHE A 290 19.26 23.32 29.80
CA PHE A 290 18.72 22.60 28.63
C PHE A 290 17.31 22.07 28.85
N TYR A 291 16.49 22.12 27.80
CA TYR A 291 15.27 21.33 27.67
C TYR A 291 15.09 20.85 26.22
N ALA A 292 14.15 19.92 25.98
CA ALA A 292 13.81 19.47 24.65
C ALA A 292 12.34 19.70 24.30
N LYS A 293 12.06 19.90 23.01
CA LYS A 293 10.73 19.71 22.41
C LYS A 293 10.76 18.40 21.63
N LEU A 294 9.88 17.48 22.00
CA LEU A 294 9.75 16.16 21.39
C LEU A 294 8.42 16.12 20.64
N SER A 295 8.44 15.99 19.31
CA SER A 295 7.24 15.84 18.49
C SER A 295 7.16 14.44 17.90
N ILE A 296 6.01 13.79 18.04
CA ILE A 296 5.72 12.46 17.48
C ILE A 296 4.40 12.55 16.71
N ALA A 297 4.43 12.34 15.39
CA ALA A 297 3.26 12.54 14.53
C ALA A 297 2.57 13.90 14.74
N GLY A 298 3.38 14.97 14.92
CA GLY A 298 2.89 16.33 15.18
C GLY A 298 2.45 16.61 16.61
N ASN A 299 2.34 15.60 17.48
CA ASN A 299 2.04 15.78 18.90
C ASN A 299 3.32 16.17 19.66
N GLU A 300 3.46 17.45 19.97
CA GLU A 300 4.63 18.01 20.63
C GLU A 300 4.49 18.02 22.16
N LYS A 301 5.61 17.76 22.85
CA LYS A 301 5.77 17.95 24.29
C LYS A 301 7.09 18.66 24.59
N ARG A 302 7.00 19.77 25.34
CA ARG A 302 8.16 20.40 26.00
C ARG A 302 8.52 19.61 27.26
N THR A 303 9.80 19.33 27.47
CA THR A 303 10.30 18.65 28.68
C THR A 303 10.55 19.64 29.82
N GLY A 304 10.87 19.12 31.00
CA GLY A 304 11.43 19.94 32.08
C GLY A 304 12.83 20.45 31.71
N THR A 305 13.19 21.62 32.23
CA THR A 305 14.54 22.20 32.11
C THR A 305 15.47 21.53 33.13
N VAL A 306 16.74 21.33 32.75
CA VAL A 306 17.82 20.94 33.67
C VAL A 306 18.86 22.04 33.67
N GLU A 307 19.04 22.64 34.84
CA GLU A 307 19.81 23.88 35.00
C GLU A 307 21.32 23.64 35.23
N ASP A 308 22.11 24.66 34.89
CA ASP A 308 23.52 24.86 35.27
C ASP A 308 24.49 23.73 34.86
N LYS A 309 24.25 23.07 33.71
CA LYS A 309 25.02 21.87 33.33
C LYS A 309 25.26 21.71 31.84
N SER A 310 26.52 21.77 31.43
CA SER A 310 26.97 21.47 30.06
C SER A 310 26.85 19.98 29.66
N MET A 311 26.69 19.07 30.64
CA MET A 311 26.38 17.66 30.41
C MET A 311 25.31 17.18 31.38
N ILE A 312 24.23 16.61 30.83
CA ILE A 312 23.07 16.16 31.60
C ILE A 312 22.60 14.77 31.15
N GLU A 313 21.99 14.04 32.08
CA GLU A 313 21.34 12.74 31.85
C GLU A 313 19.85 12.80 32.20
N PRO A 314 19.04 13.56 31.42
CA PRO A 314 17.73 14.02 31.89
C PRO A 314 16.64 12.96 31.89
N ASN A 315 16.81 11.87 31.13
CA ASN A 315 15.79 10.83 30.91
C ASN A 315 14.43 11.38 30.43
N TRP A 316 14.44 12.48 29.67
CA TRP A 316 13.22 13.07 29.12
C TRP A 316 12.49 12.10 28.20
N THR A 317 11.18 11.95 28.42
CA THR A 317 10.36 10.95 27.72
C THR A 317 9.06 11.58 27.19
N HIS A 318 8.72 11.25 25.96
CA HIS A 318 7.43 11.55 25.34
C HIS A 318 6.86 10.29 24.69
N THR A 319 5.58 10.02 24.92
CA THR A 319 4.88 8.82 24.42
C THR A 319 3.57 9.25 23.78
N VAL A 320 3.32 8.77 22.57
CA VAL A 320 2.10 9.08 21.80
C VAL A 320 1.56 7.78 21.21
N THR A 321 0.25 7.56 21.35
CA THR A 321 -0.43 6.52 20.56
C THR A 321 -0.61 7.04 19.14
N VAL A 322 0.08 6.40 18.19
CA VAL A 322 -0.03 6.74 16.77
C VAL A 322 -1.04 5.81 16.09
N GLY A 323 -1.61 6.27 14.97
CA GLY A 323 -2.62 5.54 14.20
C GLY A 323 -2.06 4.32 13.46
N GLN A 324 -2.56 4.06 12.26
CA GLN A 324 -2.12 2.94 11.41
C GLN A 324 -0.97 3.31 10.48
N ASP A 325 -0.40 4.51 10.62
CA ASP A 325 0.71 4.95 9.79
C ASP A 325 1.94 4.06 10.01
N GLU A 326 2.49 3.57 8.91
CA GLU A 326 3.72 2.78 8.89
C GLU A 326 4.91 3.64 9.32
N GLU A 327 4.95 4.88 8.85
CA GLU A 327 6.03 5.82 9.13
C GLU A 327 5.57 6.94 10.05
N VAL A 328 6.29 7.12 11.15
CA VAL A 328 5.99 8.15 12.14
C VAL A 328 7.06 9.24 12.07
N PRO A 329 6.69 10.48 11.68
CA PRO A 329 7.62 11.59 11.74
C PRO A 329 7.87 11.95 13.21
N ILE A 330 9.15 12.10 13.54
CA ILE A 330 9.61 12.48 14.87
C ILE A 330 10.53 13.69 14.72
N VAL A 331 10.39 14.68 15.59
CA VAL A 331 11.32 15.81 15.65
C VAL A 331 11.81 15.95 17.08
N ILE A 332 13.13 15.99 17.22
CA ILE A 332 13.79 16.37 18.47
C ILE A 332 14.38 17.76 18.26
N THR A 333 13.99 18.70 19.10
CA THR A 333 14.60 20.04 19.18
C THR A 333 15.21 20.19 20.56
N LEU A 334 16.50 20.50 20.61
CA LEU A 334 17.18 20.85 21.86
C LEU A 334 17.19 22.37 21.98
N MET A 335 16.84 22.86 23.17
CA MET A 335 16.76 24.27 23.50
C MET A 335 17.66 24.55 24.68
N GLU A 336 18.35 25.68 24.63
CA GLU A 336 18.94 26.33 25.79
C GLU A 336 17.94 27.39 26.27
N SER A 337 17.63 27.34 27.57
CA SER A 337 16.58 28.13 28.20
C SER A 337 17.19 29.38 28.78
N ASP A 338 16.62 30.51 28.41
CA ASP A 338 17.21 31.79 28.75
C ASP A 338 16.11 32.75 29.21
N THR A 339 16.44 33.69 30.11
CA THR A 339 15.42 34.59 30.67
C THR A 339 14.77 35.47 29.59
N LEU A 340 15.53 35.80 28.54
CA LEU A 340 15.08 36.70 27.48
C LEU A 340 14.57 35.95 26.25
N LYS A 341 15.24 34.86 25.85
CA LYS A 341 14.90 34.13 24.64
C LYS A 341 15.57 32.77 24.63
N ASP A 342 14.77 31.71 24.55
CA ASP A 342 15.30 30.37 24.36
C ASP A 342 15.99 30.23 22.99
N ASP A 343 17.19 29.68 22.99
CA ASP A 343 17.99 29.47 21.78
C ASP A 343 18.01 27.99 21.35
N VAL A 344 18.01 27.77 20.04
CA VAL A 344 17.94 26.43 19.46
C VAL A 344 19.36 25.88 19.31
N VAL A 345 19.66 24.82 20.05
CA VAL A 345 20.96 24.16 20.01
C VAL A 345 21.05 23.23 18.80
N ASP A 346 22.14 23.30 18.05
CA ASP A 346 22.34 22.44 16.89
C ASP A 346 22.70 21.00 17.30
N ILE A 347 21.81 20.07 16.95
CA ILE A 347 21.99 18.63 17.14
C ILE A 347 21.94 17.85 15.80
N ASN A 348 21.91 18.56 14.67
CA ASN A 348 21.76 17.95 13.35
C ASN A 348 23.11 17.73 12.67
N PRO A 349 23.52 16.48 12.38
CA PRO A 349 24.80 16.19 11.74
C PRO A 349 24.88 16.54 10.25
N ASN A 350 23.74 16.90 9.64
CA ASN A 350 23.64 17.29 8.24
C ASN A 350 23.32 18.79 8.09
N LYS A 351 23.44 19.60 9.13
CA LYS A 351 23.32 21.05 8.99
C LYS A 351 24.32 21.53 7.94
N SER A 352 23.83 21.86 6.75
CA SER A 352 24.67 22.41 5.70
C SER A 352 25.12 23.80 6.13
N SER A 353 26.37 24.16 5.87
CA SER A 353 26.89 25.53 6.06
C SER A 353 26.35 26.51 5.01
N GLY A 354 25.30 26.14 4.26
CA GLY A 354 24.67 26.98 3.25
C GLY A 354 23.80 28.08 3.86
N PRO A 355 23.54 29.17 3.11
CA PRO A 355 22.77 30.34 3.56
C PRO A 355 21.25 30.10 3.71
N VAL A 356 20.85 28.87 4.04
CA VAL A 356 19.45 28.46 4.04
C VAL A 356 18.78 28.88 5.35
N SER A 357 17.72 29.68 5.24
CA SER A 357 16.88 30.24 6.31
C SER A 357 15.99 29.23 7.05
N VAL A 358 16.22 27.93 6.86
CA VAL A 358 15.45 26.88 7.53
C VAL A 358 16.13 26.59 8.88
N PRO A 359 15.40 26.43 10.00
CA PRO A 359 15.98 26.03 11.28
C PRO A 359 16.49 24.58 11.21
N LEU A 360 17.68 24.40 10.64
CA LEU A 360 18.36 23.12 10.41
C LEU A 360 18.91 22.51 11.70
N SER A 361 18.80 23.18 12.85
CA SER A 361 19.30 22.72 14.14
C SER A 361 18.46 21.59 14.74
N ASN A 362 17.22 21.40 14.29
CA ASN A 362 16.35 20.30 14.71
C ASN A 362 16.84 18.97 14.13
N LEU A 363 16.50 17.87 14.80
CA LEU A 363 16.77 16.51 14.32
C LEU A 363 15.47 15.85 13.80
N PRO A 364 15.17 15.99 12.49
CA PRO A 364 14.02 15.33 11.85
C PRO A 364 14.31 13.83 11.61
N LEU A 365 13.45 13.00 12.15
CA LEU A 365 13.53 11.55 12.10
C LEU A 365 12.26 10.95 11.50
N VAL A 366 12.41 9.76 10.92
CA VAL A 366 11.29 8.91 10.49
C VAL A 366 11.49 7.54 11.13
N TYR A 367 10.49 7.10 11.90
CA TYR A 367 10.47 5.76 12.48
C TYR A 367 9.50 4.88 11.69
N ASN A 368 10.01 3.83 11.04
CA ASN A 368 9.18 2.81 10.40
C ASN A 368 8.76 1.77 11.44
N ARG A 369 7.46 1.67 11.73
CA ARG A 369 6.90 0.81 12.77
C ARG A 369 6.82 -0.65 12.38
N VAL A 370 6.89 -0.95 11.10
CA VAL A 370 6.87 -2.33 10.57
C VAL A 370 8.27 -2.91 10.61
N SER A 371 9.25 -2.22 10.02
CA SER A 371 10.65 -2.69 10.00
C SER A 371 11.40 -2.42 11.29
N GLY A 372 10.89 -1.50 12.13
CA GLY A 372 11.58 -1.01 13.31
C GLY A 372 12.77 -0.09 13.00
N GLU A 373 12.97 0.32 11.75
CA GLU A 373 14.11 1.14 11.34
C GLU A 373 13.89 2.63 11.62
N ILE A 374 14.97 3.33 11.96
CA ILE A 374 14.97 4.76 12.25
C ILE A 374 15.88 5.45 11.24
N PHE A 375 15.33 6.46 10.58
CA PHE A 375 16.01 7.25 9.55
C PHE A 375 16.15 8.69 10.01
N HIS A 376 17.30 9.29 9.76
CA HIS A 376 17.46 10.75 9.70
C HIS A 376 17.03 11.23 8.32
N ARG A 377 16.18 12.26 8.25
CA ARG A 377 15.76 12.86 6.98
C ARG A 377 16.47 14.18 6.78
N ASP A 378 17.27 14.30 5.73
CA ASP A 378 17.86 15.58 5.38
C ASP A 378 16.75 16.60 5.04
N PRO A 379 16.68 17.74 5.74
CA PRO A 379 15.61 18.72 5.53
C PRO A 379 15.72 19.46 4.19
N ILE A 380 16.88 19.44 3.53
CA ILE A 380 17.11 20.12 2.25
C ILE A 380 16.88 19.14 1.10
N SER A 381 17.59 18.00 1.09
CA SER A 381 17.49 17.04 -0.01
C SER A 381 16.29 16.09 0.12
N GLY A 382 15.72 15.96 1.32
CA GLY A 382 14.72 14.95 1.63
C GLY A 382 15.29 13.53 1.72
N GLU A 383 16.60 13.35 1.51
CA GLU A 383 17.28 12.06 1.56
C GLU A 383 17.16 11.43 2.94
N ARG A 384 17.00 10.10 2.98
CA ARG A 384 16.86 9.33 4.21
C ARG A 384 18.10 8.50 4.45
N LYS A 385 18.71 8.65 5.61
CA LYS A 385 19.83 7.82 6.08
C LYS A 385 19.41 7.01 7.29
N LYS A 386 19.52 5.69 7.22
CA LYS A 386 19.29 4.81 8.38
C LYS A 386 20.33 5.11 9.47
N ILE A 387 19.88 5.36 10.69
CA ILE A 387 20.73 5.69 11.84
C ILE A 387 20.59 4.73 13.02
N GLY A 388 19.57 3.85 13.00
CA GLY A 388 19.39 2.84 14.04
C GLY A 388 18.11 2.03 13.87
N THR A 389 17.76 1.27 14.90
CA THR A 389 16.52 0.49 15.00
C THR A 389 15.83 0.70 16.35
N LYS A 390 14.55 0.31 16.44
CA LYS A 390 13.74 0.33 17.67
C LYS A 390 14.52 -0.19 18.88
N GLY A 391 14.51 0.57 19.97
CA GLY A 391 15.18 0.25 21.24
C GLY A 391 16.69 0.51 21.26
N GLN A 392 17.34 0.72 20.11
CA GLN A 392 18.77 1.03 20.05
C GLN A 392 19.04 2.45 20.55
N THR A 393 20.11 2.62 21.33
CA THR A 393 20.64 3.96 21.64
C THR A 393 21.32 4.54 20.41
N ILE A 394 20.82 5.69 19.96
CA ILE A 394 21.34 6.45 18.82
C ILE A 394 22.06 7.68 19.37
N THR A 395 23.24 7.98 18.82
CA THR A 395 24.03 9.17 19.16
C THR A 395 24.09 10.08 17.94
N MET A 396 23.72 11.35 18.10
CA MET A 396 23.76 12.36 17.05
C MET A 396 24.47 13.60 17.57
N LYS A 397 25.23 14.27 16.72
CA LYS A 397 26.00 15.47 17.07
C LYS A 397 25.81 16.54 16.01
N GLY A 398 25.52 17.77 16.44
CA GLY A 398 25.50 18.94 15.56
C GLY A 398 26.84 19.18 14.87
N LYS A 399 26.81 19.83 13.72
CA LYS A 399 28.02 20.18 12.94
C LYS A 399 28.15 21.68 12.62
N GLY A 400 27.24 22.52 13.12
CA GLY A 400 27.31 23.95 12.97
C GLY A 400 28.55 24.57 13.62
N SER A 401 28.88 25.79 13.22
CA SER A 401 29.99 26.58 13.76
C SER A 401 29.66 27.33 15.06
N GLY A 402 28.47 27.11 15.63
CA GLY A 402 28.00 27.76 16.85
C GLY A 402 27.78 26.76 17.98
N GLU A 403 26.78 27.04 18.81
CA GLU A 403 26.29 26.16 19.86
C GLU A 403 25.81 24.81 19.29
N THR A 404 26.61 23.77 19.54
CA THR A 404 26.29 22.40 19.14
C THR A 404 26.17 21.50 20.36
N ALA A 405 25.43 20.40 20.22
CA ALA A 405 25.43 19.36 21.23
C ALA A 405 25.50 17.96 20.60
N GLU A 406 26.04 17.02 21.37
CA GLU A 406 25.79 15.59 21.19
C GLU A 406 24.57 15.20 22.03
N ILE A 407 23.64 14.46 21.43
CA ILE A 407 22.52 13.85 22.14
C ILE A 407 22.55 12.33 22.00
N ARG A 408 22.09 11.62 23.04
CA ARG A 408 21.80 10.18 22.99
C ARG A 408 20.33 9.93 23.27
N PHE A 409 19.68 9.19 22.40
CA PHE A 409 18.25 8.90 22.53
C PHE A 409 17.90 7.48 22.09
N THR A 410 16.68 7.05 22.40
CA THR A 410 16.09 5.79 21.96
C THR A 410 14.67 6.06 21.46
N ILE A 411 14.21 5.24 20.50
CA ILE A 411 12.82 5.24 20.01
C ILE A 411 12.27 3.83 20.18
N GLN A 412 11.09 3.70 20.79
CA GLN A 412 10.41 2.41 21.04
C GLN A 412 9.04 2.38 20.39
#